data_AF-A0A847V6D8-F1
#
_entry.id   AF-A0A847V6D8-F1
#
_cell.length_a   1.000
_cell.length_b   1.000
_cell.length_c   1.000
_cell.angle_alpha   90.00
_cell.angle_beta   90.00
_cell.angle_gamma   90.00
#
_symmetry.space_group_name_H-M   'P 1'
#
loop_
_entity.id
_entity.type
_entity.pdbx_description
1 polymer ?
#
loop_
_entity_poly.entity_id
_entity_poly.type
_entity_poly.pdbx_seq_one_letter_code
_entity_poly.pdbx_strand_id
1 'polypeptide(L)'
;MKTDDIDELICFYRGQKEKIEARLADFRRIWDTGSDRDLFAELAFCILTPQSRARICWPAIERLRGCDLLFAGCPEEILDELLNVRFRERKASYIVAARNQFTRDGCLKIKSVLGGFSDPRAAREWLVDNVKGLGYKEAGHFLRNIGLGEELAILDRHILKNLFLLGVIDEIPTTLTKKKYLEIERRMIELSQKTGIPMGHLDLLLWSKETGEIFK
;
A
#
# COMPACT_ATOMS: atom_id res chain seq x y z
N MET A 1 -24.48 -11.71 2.55
CA MET A 1 -24.06 -11.43 1.17
C MET A 1 -25.14 -11.93 0.22
N LYS A 2 -25.81 -11.04 -0.52
CA LYS A 2 -26.82 -11.44 -1.51
C LYS A 2 -26.09 -12.02 -2.73
N THR A 3 -26.68 -13.01 -3.39
CA THR A 3 -26.07 -13.67 -4.56
C THR A 3 -25.82 -12.66 -5.68
N ASP A 4 -26.76 -11.75 -5.91
CA ASP A 4 -26.69 -10.71 -6.95
C ASP A 4 -25.45 -9.81 -6.79
N ASP A 5 -25.08 -9.43 -5.56
CA ASP A 5 -23.92 -8.57 -5.28
C ASP A 5 -22.59 -9.26 -5.69
N ILE A 6 -22.52 -10.58 -5.56
CA ILE A 6 -21.34 -11.37 -5.94
C ILE A 6 -21.23 -11.46 -7.46
N ASP A 7 -22.34 -11.74 -8.15
CA ASP A 7 -22.35 -11.87 -9.59
C ASP A 7 -22.00 -10.53 -10.27
N GLU A 8 -22.47 -9.42 -9.72
CA GLU A 8 -22.06 -8.08 -10.14
C GLU A 8 -20.56 -7.84 -9.95
N LEU A 9 -19.99 -8.24 -8.82
CA LEU A 9 -18.55 -8.10 -8.55
C LEU A 9 -17.72 -8.93 -9.54
N ILE A 10 -18.13 -10.17 -9.82
CA ILE A 10 -17.46 -11.06 -10.78
C ILE A 10 -17.54 -10.48 -12.20
N CYS A 11 -18.71 -9.96 -12.60
CA CYS A 11 -18.88 -9.31 -13.89
C CYS A 11 -17.96 -8.09 -14.01
N PHE A 12 -17.94 -7.23 -12.99
CA PHE A 12 -17.04 -6.07 -12.95
C PHE A 12 -15.56 -6.48 -13.02
N TYR A 13 -15.18 -7.54 -12.29
CA TYR A 13 -13.83 -8.09 -12.31
C TYR A 13 -13.39 -8.52 -13.71
N ARG A 14 -14.25 -9.23 -14.46
CA ARG A 14 -13.93 -9.63 -15.84
C ARG A 14 -13.55 -8.44 -16.72
N GLY A 15 -14.22 -7.30 -16.54
CA GLY A 15 -13.91 -6.07 -17.28
C GLY A 15 -12.65 -5.34 -16.82
N GLN A 16 -12.15 -5.59 -15.60
CA GLN A 16 -10.94 -4.96 -15.06
C GLN A 16 -9.71 -5.88 -15.03
N LYS A 17 -9.90 -7.19 -15.23
CA LYS A 17 -8.90 -8.23 -14.97
C LYS A 17 -7.56 -7.94 -15.64
N GLU A 18 -7.54 -7.66 -16.94
CA GLU A 18 -6.30 -7.41 -17.68
C GLU A 18 -5.54 -6.18 -17.16
N LYS A 19 -6.27 -5.11 -16.81
CA LYS A 19 -5.67 -3.89 -16.24
C LYS A 19 -5.09 -4.13 -14.85
N ILE A 20 -5.77 -4.94 -14.04
CA ILE A 20 -5.31 -5.35 -12.72
C ILE A 20 -4.04 -6.21 -12.85
N GLU A 21 -4.05 -7.21 -13.73
CA GLU A 21 -2.90 -8.09 -13.97
C GLU A 21 -1.67 -7.32 -14.47
N ALA A 22 -1.87 -6.39 -15.41
CA ALA A 22 -0.81 -5.51 -15.88
C ALA A 22 -0.22 -4.67 -14.73
N ARG A 23 -1.08 -4.09 -13.88
CA ARG A 23 -0.64 -3.30 -12.74
C ARG A 23 0.12 -4.14 -11.71
N LEU A 24 -0.35 -5.34 -11.39
CA LEU A 24 0.37 -6.26 -10.49
C LEU A 24 1.72 -6.69 -11.08
N ALA A 25 1.80 -6.88 -12.39
CA ALA A 25 3.07 -7.14 -13.08
C ALA A 25 4.05 -5.96 -12.98
N ASP A 26 3.56 -4.71 -13.02
CA ASP A 26 4.40 -3.53 -12.77
C ASP A 26 4.97 -3.55 -11.35
N PHE A 27 4.16 -3.91 -10.34
CA PHE A 27 4.63 -4.00 -8.96
C PHE A 27 5.67 -5.10 -8.77
N ARG A 28 5.47 -6.29 -9.35
CA ARG A 28 6.46 -7.37 -9.32
C ARG A 28 7.80 -6.95 -9.92
N ARG A 29 7.79 -6.21 -11.03
CA ARG A 29 9.00 -5.68 -11.66
C ARG A 29 9.80 -4.75 -10.74
N ILE A 30 9.14 -4.00 -9.85
CA ILE A 30 9.82 -3.12 -8.89
C ILE A 30 10.68 -3.96 -7.92
N TRP A 31 10.19 -5.07 -7.41
CA TRP A 31 11.03 -5.95 -6.59
C TRP A 31 12.07 -6.69 -7.41
N ASP A 32 11.71 -7.24 -8.55
CA ASP A 32 12.63 -8.09 -9.31
C ASP A 32 13.84 -7.29 -9.83
N THR A 33 13.58 -6.11 -10.39
CA THR A 33 14.56 -5.33 -11.15
C THR A 33 14.86 -3.95 -10.57
N GLY A 34 14.03 -3.45 -9.66
CA GLY A 34 14.22 -2.13 -9.05
C GLY A 34 15.39 -2.10 -8.07
N SER A 35 15.98 -0.90 -7.94
CA SER A 35 17.01 -0.60 -6.96
C SER A 35 16.42 -0.34 -5.57
N ASP A 36 17.25 -0.33 -4.53
CA ASP A 36 16.84 0.13 -3.20
C ASP A 36 16.27 1.56 -3.20
N ARG A 37 16.70 2.41 -4.14
CA ARG A 37 16.14 3.76 -4.32
C ARG A 37 14.72 3.72 -4.87
N ASP A 38 14.41 2.78 -5.76
CA ASP A 38 13.05 2.57 -6.28
C ASP A 38 12.12 2.05 -5.17
N LEU A 39 12.59 1.06 -4.40
CA LEU A 39 11.87 0.55 -3.23
C LEU A 39 11.63 1.65 -2.20
N PHE A 40 12.62 2.51 -1.96
CA PHE A 40 12.47 3.62 -1.02
C PHE A 40 11.45 4.67 -1.49
N ALA A 41 11.36 4.92 -2.79
CA ALA A 41 10.34 5.82 -3.36
C ALA A 41 8.92 5.27 -3.12
N GLU A 42 8.71 3.96 -3.26
CA GLU A 42 7.43 3.32 -2.92
C GLU A 42 7.11 3.40 -1.42
N LEU A 43 8.10 3.18 -0.57
CA LEU A 43 7.96 3.32 0.89
C LEU A 43 7.57 4.76 1.26
N ALA A 44 8.29 5.74 0.73
CA ALA A 44 8.03 7.16 0.98
C ALA A 44 6.64 7.54 0.48
N PHE A 45 6.20 7.04 -0.68
CA PHE A 45 4.83 7.21 -1.15
C PHE A 45 3.81 6.72 -0.12
N CYS A 46 3.97 5.50 0.43
CA CYS A 46 3.07 4.95 1.45
C CYS A 46 3.13 5.71 2.79
N ILE A 47 4.23 6.39 3.11
CA ILE A 47 4.31 7.32 4.26
C ILE A 47 3.49 8.60 3.98
N LEU A 48 3.41 9.03 2.71
CA LEU A 48 2.68 10.25 2.34
C LEU A 48 1.17 10.06 2.19
N THR A 49 0.69 8.88 1.81
CA THR A 49 -0.73 8.64 1.48
C THR A 49 -1.73 8.67 2.65
N PRO A 50 -1.37 8.47 3.93
CA PRO A 50 -2.32 8.60 5.03
C PRO A 50 -2.99 9.97 5.03
N GLN A 51 -4.31 9.97 4.88
CA GLN A 51 -5.15 11.16 4.78
C GLN A 51 -4.75 12.15 3.66
N SER A 52 -4.01 11.70 2.64
CA SER A 52 -3.64 12.52 1.47
C SER A 52 -4.00 11.79 0.19
N ARG A 53 -4.28 12.53 -0.88
CA ARG A 53 -4.66 11.92 -2.16
C ARG A 53 -3.41 11.34 -2.82
N ALA A 54 -3.48 10.08 -3.24
CA ALA A 54 -2.41 9.38 -3.93
C ALA A 54 -1.88 10.17 -5.16
N ARG A 55 -2.79 10.81 -5.90
CA ARG A 55 -2.51 11.70 -7.05
C ARG A 55 -1.68 12.95 -6.71
N ILE A 56 -1.65 13.37 -5.44
CA ILE A 56 -0.82 14.48 -4.96
C ILE A 56 0.52 13.95 -4.44
N CYS A 57 0.50 12.80 -3.75
CA CYS A 57 1.67 12.22 -3.12
C CYS A 57 2.71 11.72 -4.14
N TRP A 58 2.29 11.03 -5.20
CA TRP A 58 3.24 10.45 -6.16
C TRP A 58 4.08 11.52 -6.90
N PRO A 59 3.48 12.58 -7.48
CA PRO A 59 4.27 13.65 -8.08
C PRO A 59 5.24 14.34 -7.10
N ALA A 60 4.89 14.40 -5.81
CA ALA A 60 5.80 14.93 -4.79
C ALA A 60 7.02 14.03 -4.57
N ILE A 61 6.82 12.70 -4.55
CA ILE A 61 7.94 11.74 -4.51
C ILE A 61 8.81 11.85 -5.77
N GLU A 62 8.22 12.01 -6.95
CA GLU A 62 8.96 12.18 -8.20
C GLU A 62 9.81 13.45 -8.21
N ARG A 63 9.28 14.58 -7.72
CA ARG A 63 10.06 15.82 -7.56
C ARG A 63 11.22 15.64 -6.59
N LEU A 64 10.93 15.12 -5.38
CA LEU A 64 11.97 14.82 -4.37
C LEU A 64 13.05 13.89 -4.91
N ARG A 65 12.69 12.91 -5.73
CA ARG A 65 13.62 12.01 -6.39
C ARG A 65 14.46 12.75 -7.44
N GLY A 66 13.85 13.62 -8.23
CA GLY A 66 14.51 14.40 -9.29
C GLY A 66 15.53 15.41 -8.78
N CYS A 67 15.33 15.98 -7.58
CA CYS A 67 16.27 16.88 -6.92
C CYS A 67 17.13 16.19 -5.84
N ASP A 68 17.14 14.86 -5.79
CA ASP A 68 17.87 14.01 -4.82
C ASP A 68 17.49 14.19 -3.33
N LEU A 69 16.59 15.12 -3.00
CA LEU A 69 16.12 15.38 -1.64
C LEU A 69 15.44 14.16 -0.98
N LEU A 70 14.87 13.26 -1.78
CA LEU A 70 14.33 12.00 -1.25
C LEU A 70 15.43 11.18 -0.53
N PHE A 71 16.66 11.21 -1.04
CA PHE A 71 17.76 10.36 -0.57
C PHE A 71 18.81 11.09 0.26
N ALA A 72 18.92 12.41 0.12
CA ALA A 72 19.90 13.21 0.86
C ALA A 72 19.27 14.33 1.71
N GLY A 73 18.09 14.82 1.33
CA GLY A 73 17.50 16.02 1.91
C GLY A 73 17.09 15.86 3.38
N CYS A 74 17.22 16.93 4.16
CA CYS A 74 16.73 17.02 5.53
C CYS A 74 15.21 17.28 5.56
N PRO A 75 14.53 17.16 6.71
CA PRO A 75 13.09 17.39 6.80
C PRO A 75 12.65 18.76 6.25
N GLU A 76 13.41 19.82 6.52
CA GLU A 76 13.14 21.19 6.09
C GLU A 76 13.19 21.33 4.56
N GLU A 77 14.21 20.76 3.92
CA GLU A 77 14.33 20.76 2.45
C GLU A 77 13.22 19.94 1.79
N ILE A 78 12.82 18.83 2.40
CA ILE A 78 11.74 17.97 1.88
C ILE A 78 10.38 18.71 1.94
N LEU A 79 10.15 19.60 2.91
CA LEU A 79 8.86 20.24 3.13
C LEU A 79 8.35 21.07 1.96
N ASP A 80 9.27 21.70 1.23
CA ASP A 80 8.95 22.56 0.09
C ASP A 80 8.32 21.76 -1.06
N GLU A 81 8.67 20.49 -1.19
CA GLU A 81 8.07 19.60 -2.20
C GLU A 81 6.73 19.00 -1.77
N LEU A 82 6.39 19.10 -0.47
CA LEU A 82 5.21 18.50 0.15
C LEU A 82 4.05 19.48 0.39
N LEU A 83 4.02 20.64 -0.26
CA LEU A 83 3.03 21.73 -0.03
C LEU A 83 1.56 21.28 0.06
N ASN A 84 1.15 20.35 -0.80
CA ASN A 84 -0.24 19.87 -0.86
C ASN A 84 -0.48 18.55 -0.11
N VAL A 85 0.52 18.07 0.64
CA VAL A 85 0.43 16.85 1.44
C VAL A 85 0.03 17.22 2.87
N ARG A 86 -1.02 16.58 3.39
CA ARG A 86 -1.48 16.84 4.76
C ARG A 86 -0.48 16.30 5.77
N PHE A 87 -0.24 17.05 6.85
CA PHE A 87 0.73 16.74 7.90
C PHE A 87 2.16 16.61 7.36
N ARG A 88 2.52 17.45 6.38
CA ARG A 88 3.80 17.39 5.67
C ARG A 88 5.00 17.46 6.61
N GLU A 89 4.96 18.23 7.69
CA GLU A 89 6.05 18.40 8.66
C GLU A 89 6.40 17.05 9.30
N ARG A 90 5.38 16.34 9.80
CA ARG A 90 5.57 14.99 10.38
C ARG A 90 6.01 13.99 9.31
N LYS A 91 5.42 14.03 8.12
CA LYS A 91 5.73 13.08 7.05
C LYS A 91 7.14 13.26 6.49
N ALA A 92 7.64 14.48 6.36
CA ALA A 92 9.04 14.76 6.02
C ALA A 92 9.97 14.13 7.06
N SER A 93 9.68 14.32 8.36
CA SER A 93 10.46 13.69 9.44
C SER A 93 10.42 12.16 9.37
N TYR A 94 9.29 11.57 8.97
CA TYR A 94 9.13 10.12 8.84
C TYR A 94 9.87 9.55 7.63
N ILE A 95 9.90 10.25 6.50
CA ILE A 95 10.72 9.87 5.34
C ILE A 95 12.19 9.79 5.75
N VAL A 96 12.72 10.83 6.41
CA VAL A 96 14.12 10.83 6.86
C VAL A 96 14.38 9.73 7.89
N ALA A 97 13.47 9.52 8.84
CA ALA A 97 13.60 8.43 9.82
C ALA A 97 13.60 7.04 9.15
N ALA A 98 12.73 6.81 8.16
CA ALA A 98 12.71 5.58 7.38
C ALA A 98 14.01 5.41 6.57
N ARG A 99 14.51 6.48 5.94
CA ARG A 99 15.78 6.46 5.21
C ARG A 99 16.93 5.99 6.10
N ASN A 100 17.00 6.52 7.32
CA ASN A 100 18.02 6.16 8.29
C ASN A 100 17.84 4.71 8.78
N GLN A 101 16.61 4.26 8.98
CA GLN A 101 16.31 2.88 9.38
C GLN A 101 16.87 1.85 8.38
N PHE A 102 16.76 2.14 7.08
CA PHE A 102 17.20 1.24 6.00
C PHE A 102 18.62 1.50 5.48
N THR A 103 19.31 2.53 5.98
CA THR A 103 20.70 2.81 5.60
C THR A 103 21.66 1.99 6.46
N ARG A 104 22.59 1.28 5.82
CA ARG A 104 23.73 0.59 6.44
C ARG A 104 24.98 0.92 5.62
N ASP A 105 26.05 1.32 6.28
CA ASP A 105 27.33 1.70 5.65
C ASP A 105 27.15 2.73 4.51
N GLY A 106 26.29 3.73 4.74
CA GLY A 106 26.01 4.80 3.77
C GLY A 106 25.14 4.39 2.58
N CYS A 107 24.65 3.15 2.52
CA CYS A 107 23.84 2.63 1.42
C CYS A 107 22.46 2.19 1.91
N LEU A 108 21.41 2.47 1.14
CA LEU A 108 20.08 1.89 1.36
C LEU A 108 20.11 0.38 1.12
N LYS A 109 19.47 -0.39 2.01
CA LYS A 109 19.45 -1.86 2.00
C LYS A 109 18.04 -2.44 2.21
N ILE A 110 17.02 -1.83 1.62
CA ILE A 110 15.61 -2.25 1.75
C ILE A 110 15.41 -3.67 1.24
N LYS A 111 15.94 -4.01 0.07
CA LYS A 111 15.82 -5.34 -0.53
C LYS A 111 16.42 -6.42 0.36
N SER A 112 17.59 -6.14 0.94
CA SER A 112 18.24 -7.06 1.87
C SER A 112 17.47 -7.24 3.18
N VAL A 113 16.91 -6.16 3.73
CA VAL A 113 16.11 -6.23 4.96
C VAL A 113 14.82 -7.01 4.71
N LEU A 114 14.07 -6.66 3.67
CA LEU A 114 12.79 -7.30 3.36
C LEU A 114 12.95 -8.75 2.88
N GLY A 115 14.02 -9.05 2.14
CA GLY A 115 14.33 -10.41 1.68
C GLY A 115 14.77 -11.36 2.80
N GLY A 116 15.04 -10.84 4.01
CA GLY A 116 15.38 -11.65 5.18
C GLY A 116 14.17 -12.23 5.93
N PHE A 117 12.95 -11.82 5.60
CA PHE A 117 11.73 -12.35 6.24
C PHE A 117 11.24 -13.61 5.54
N SER A 118 10.62 -14.51 6.32
CA SER A 118 10.05 -15.77 5.81
C SER A 118 8.88 -15.57 4.85
N ASP A 119 8.09 -14.54 5.09
CA ASP A 119 6.87 -14.27 4.34
C ASP A 119 6.46 -12.78 4.45
N PRO A 120 5.53 -12.33 3.59
CA PRO A 120 5.07 -10.94 3.59
C PRO A 120 4.38 -10.49 4.87
N ARG A 121 3.79 -11.40 5.65
CA ARG A 121 3.12 -11.05 6.92
C ARG A 121 4.18 -10.70 7.96
N ALA A 122 5.25 -11.50 8.06
CA ALA A 122 6.39 -11.20 8.93
C ALA A 122 7.06 -9.87 8.55
N ALA A 123 7.26 -9.61 7.26
CA ALA A 123 7.77 -8.32 6.78
C ALA A 123 6.82 -7.16 7.16
N ARG A 124 5.50 -7.35 7.04
CA ARG A 124 4.51 -6.33 7.42
C ARG A 124 4.58 -6.00 8.91
N GLU A 125 4.63 -7.02 9.77
CA GLU A 125 4.76 -6.84 11.23
C GLU A 125 5.99 -6.00 11.57
N TRP A 126 7.14 -6.37 11.01
CA TRP A 126 8.37 -5.62 11.24
C TRP A 126 8.28 -4.17 10.76
N LEU A 127 7.69 -3.93 9.58
CA LEU A 127 7.50 -2.57 9.04
C LEU A 127 6.62 -1.72 9.96
N VAL A 128 5.52 -2.28 10.48
CA VAL A 128 4.62 -1.58 11.43
C VAL A 128 5.36 -1.19 12.70
N ASP A 129 6.21 -2.07 13.22
CA ASP A 129 6.91 -1.83 14.49
C ASP A 129 8.13 -0.90 14.34
N ASN A 130 8.77 -0.87 13.16
CA ASN A 130 10.08 -0.22 12.98
C ASN A 130 10.06 1.02 12.09
N VAL A 131 9.00 1.26 11.32
CA VAL A 131 8.94 2.41 10.39
C VAL A 131 7.85 3.38 10.84
N LYS A 132 8.27 4.57 11.28
CA LYS A 132 7.35 5.62 11.71
C LYS A 132 6.39 6.01 10.59
N GLY A 133 5.10 6.07 10.92
CA GLY A 133 4.05 6.47 9.98
C GLY A 133 3.42 5.32 9.21
N LEU A 134 3.91 4.07 9.34
CA LEU A 134 3.23 2.90 8.79
C LEU A 134 2.30 2.24 9.82
N GLY A 135 1.02 2.15 9.50
CA GLY A 135 0.13 1.16 10.11
C GLY A 135 0.05 -0.11 9.25
N TYR A 136 -0.80 -1.05 9.65
CA TYR A 136 -1.01 -2.30 8.90
C TYR A 136 -1.37 -2.07 7.44
N LYS A 137 -2.23 -1.09 7.19
CA LYS A 137 -2.66 -0.74 5.83
C LYS A 137 -1.49 -0.19 5.03
N GLU A 138 -0.75 0.78 5.53
CA GLU A 138 0.36 1.38 4.79
C GLU A 138 1.52 0.39 4.58
N ALA A 139 1.81 -0.48 5.57
CA ALA A 139 2.83 -1.51 5.41
C ALA A 139 2.42 -2.57 4.38
N GLY A 140 1.16 -3.04 4.41
CA GLY A 140 0.62 -3.91 3.37
C GLY A 140 0.60 -3.25 1.99
N HIS A 141 0.24 -1.96 1.93
CA HIS A 141 0.25 -1.15 0.72
C HIS A 141 1.64 -1.06 0.10
N PHE A 142 2.65 -0.76 0.90
CA PHE A 142 4.03 -0.74 0.46
C PHE A 142 4.48 -2.09 -0.09
N LEU A 143 4.25 -3.18 0.67
CA LEU A 143 4.62 -4.53 0.26
C LEU A 143 3.93 -4.94 -1.05
N ARG A 144 2.66 -4.60 -1.23
CA ARG A 144 1.93 -4.84 -2.48
C ARG A 144 2.56 -4.06 -3.63
N ASN A 145 2.84 -2.77 -3.43
CA ASN A 145 3.37 -1.90 -4.49
C ASN A 145 4.77 -2.29 -4.96
N ILE A 146 5.52 -3.03 -4.15
CA ILE A 146 6.77 -3.64 -4.58
C ILE A 146 6.60 -5.11 -5.02
N GLY A 147 5.39 -5.66 -5.05
CA GLY A 147 5.14 -7.03 -5.53
C GLY A 147 5.36 -8.16 -4.52
N LEU A 148 5.56 -7.84 -3.24
CA LEU A 148 5.65 -8.83 -2.16
C LEU A 148 4.33 -9.06 -1.42
N GLY A 149 3.35 -8.16 -1.57
CA GLY A 149 2.16 -8.11 -0.73
C GLY A 149 0.85 -8.53 -1.38
N GLU A 150 0.85 -9.30 -2.47
CA GLU A 150 -0.39 -9.70 -3.18
C GLU A 150 -1.38 -10.45 -2.27
N GLU A 151 -0.89 -11.18 -1.27
CA GLU A 151 -1.74 -11.93 -0.31
C GLU A 151 -2.13 -11.11 0.94
N LEU A 152 -1.78 -9.81 0.99
CA LEU A 152 -2.08 -8.92 2.11
C LEU A 152 -3.26 -8.02 1.75
N ALA A 153 -4.20 -7.85 2.69
CA ALA A 153 -5.25 -6.86 2.54
C ALA A 153 -4.68 -5.44 2.72
N ILE A 154 -5.27 -4.49 1.99
CA ILE A 154 -5.02 -3.05 2.14
C ILE A 154 -6.35 -2.42 2.58
N LEU A 155 -6.69 -2.57 3.86
CA LEU A 155 -8.00 -2.14 4.39
C LEU A 155 -8.09 -0.62 4.56
N ASP A 156 -8.32 0.09 3.46
CA ASP A 156 -8.67 1.52 3.45
C ASP A 156 -10.18 1.75 3.58
N ARG A 157 -10.62 3.02 3.62
CA ARG A 157 -12.04 3.36 3.76
C ARG A 157 -12.91 2.85 2.59
N HIS A 158 -12.37 2.79 1.38
CA HIS A 158 -13.07 2.34 0.18
C HIS A 158 -13.21 0.82 0.21
N ILE A 159 -12.15 0.11 0.59
CA ILE A 159 -12.18 -1.35 0.78
C ILE A 159 -13.17 -1.71 1.89
N LEU A 160 -13.08 -1.10 3.07
CA LEU A 160 -14.01 -1.36 4.18
C LEU A 160 -15.47 -1.09 3.79
N LYS A 161 -15.73 0.00 3.07
CA LYS A 161 -17.08 0.31 2.55
C LYS A 161 -17.59 -0.79 1.62
N ASN A 162 -16.78 -1.24 0.67
CA ASN A 162 -17.17 -2.32 -0.24
C ASN A 162 -17.39 -3.64 0.51
N LEU A 163 -16.51 -4.01 1.44
CA LEU A 163 -16.68 -5.21 2.25
C LEU A 163 -17.98 -5.16 3.07
N PHE A 164 -18.37 -4.00 3.59
CA PHE A 164 -19.65 -3.81 4.27
C PHE A 164 -20.83 -3.96 3.31
N LEU A 165 -20.78 -3.32 2.14
CA LEU A 165 -21.84 -3.42 1.12
C LEU A 165 -22.05 -4.85 0.61
N LEU A 166 -20.96 -5.60 0.44
CA LEU A 166 -21.00 -7.03 0.11
C LEU A 166 -21.47 -7.90 1.30
N GLY A 167 -21.58 -7.34 2.51
CA GLY A 167 -21.89 -8.11 3.72
C GLY A 167 -20.77 -9.09 4.10
N VAL A 168 -19.53 -8.77 3.73
CA VAL A 168 -18.31 -9.45 4.18
C VAL A 168 -17.93 -8.98 5.57
N ILE A 169 -18.32 -7.78 5.99
CA ILE A 169 -18.25 -7.30 7.38
C ILE A 169 -19.60 -6.74 7.80
N ASP A 170 -19.91 -6.83 9.09
CA ASP A 170 -21.25 -6.48 9.61
C ASP A 170 -21.38 -4.98 9.90
N GLU A 171 -20.25 -4.30 10.08
CA GLU A 171 -20.15 -2.85 10.26
C GLU A 171 -18.77 -2.35 9.81
N ILE A 172 -18.67 -1.05 9.50
CA ILE A 172 -17.39 -0.39 9.25
C ILE A 172 -16.79 0.02 10.60
N PRO A 173 -15.65 -0.54 11.02
CA PRO A 173 -15.06 -0.23 12.32
C PRO A 173 -14.57 1.23 12.35
N THR A 174 -14.84 1.93 13.46
CA THR A 174 -14.33 3.30 13.69
C THR A 174 -12.82 3.33 13.87
N THR A 175 -12.25 2.27 14.44
CA THR A 175 -10.81 2.09 14.61
C THR A 175 -10.39 0.67 14.22
N LEU A 176 -9.22 0.56 13.58
CA LEU A 176 -8.66 -0.72 13.18
C LEU A 176 -7.50 -1.11 14.10
N THR A 177 -7.82 -1.87 15.15
CA THR A 177 -6.78 -2.56 15.93
C THR A 177 -6.16 -3.68 15.10
N LYS A 178 -4.93 -4.12 15.43
CA LYS A 178 -4.28 -5.29 14.82
C LYS A 178 -5.21 -6.50 14.73
N LYS A 179 -5.88 -6.84 15.84
CA LYS A 179 -6.81 -7.97 15.91
C LYS A 179 -7.95 -7.83 14.90
N LYS A 180 -8.59 -6.65 14.85
CA LYS A 180 -9.71 -6.39 13.93
C LYS A 180 -9.24 -6.34 12.47
N TYR A 181 -8.06 -5.79 12.20
CA TYR A 181 -7.46 -5.76 10.87
C TYR A 181 -7.27 -7.18 10.33
N LEU A 182 -6.63 -8.06 11.11
CA LEU A 182 -6.38 -9.44 10.72
C LEU A 182 -7.68 -10.28 10.61
N GLU A 183 -8.70 -9.96 11.42
CA GLU A 183 -10.03 -10.56 11.29
C GLU A 183 -10.67 -10.21 9.95
N ILE A 184 -10.69 -8.93 9.57
CA ILE A 184 -11.27 -8.48 8.31
C ILE A 184 -10.45 -9.00 7.11
N GLU A 185 -9.12 -9.04 7.21
CA GLU A 185 -8.26 -9.66 6.20
C GLU A 185 -8.62 -11.13 5.96
N ARG A 186 -8.87 -11.92 7.01
CA ARG A 186 -9.35 -13.31 6.86
C ARG A 186 -10.70 -13.39 6.15
N ARG A 187 -11.66 -12.53 6.51
CA ARG A 187 -12.97 -12.48 5.82
C ARG A 187 -12.84 -12.08 4.35
N MET A 188 -11.86 -11.23 4.01
CA MET A 188 -11.55 -10.88 2.62
C MET A 188 -10.88 -12.04 1.85
N ILE A 189 -10.06 -12.87 2.51
CA ILE A 189 -9.54 -14.11 1.93
C ILE A 189 -10.69 -15.11 1.66
N GLU A 190 -11.65 -15.23 2.57
CA GLU A 190 -12.85 -16.06 2.35
C GLU A 190 -13.68 -15.56 1.16
N LEU A 191 -13.81 -14.23 0.98
CA LEU A 191 -14.41 -13.65 -0.21
C LEU A 191 -13.64 -14.03 -1.49
N SER A 192 -12.31 -13.96 -1.45
CA SER A 192 -11.45 -14.37 -2.58
C SER A 192 -11.74 -15.82 -2.98
N GLN A 193 -11.77 -16.74 -2.01
CA GLN A 193 -12.08 -18.16 -2.25
C GLN A 193 -13.48 -18.37 -2.82
N LYS A 194 -14.48 -17.67 -2.27
CA LYS A 194 -15.87 -17.80 -2.71
C LYS A 194 -16.10 -17.28 -4.13
N THR A 195 -15.42 -16.19 -4.51
CA THR A 195 -15.59 -15.55 -5.82
C THR A 195 -14.65 -16.08 -6.89
N GLY A 196 -13.58 -16.77 -6.50
CA GLY A 196 -12.49 -17.16 -7.39
C GLY A 196 -11.61 -16.00 -7.84
N ILE A 197 -11.79 -14.80 -7.29
CA ILE A 197 -10.97 -13.62 -7.59
C ILE A 197 -9.75 -13.66 -6.67
N PRO A 198 -8.51 -13.65 -7.18
CA PRO A 198 -7.31 -13.73 -6.34
C PRO A 198 -7.22 -12.56 -5.35
N MET A 199 -6.63 -12.80 -4.17
CA MET A 199 -6.53 -11.82 -3.09
C MET A 199 -5.87 -10.50 -3.57
N GLY A 200 -4.76 -10.60 -4.30
CA GLY A 200 -4.04 -9.44 -4.82
C GLY A 200 -4.82 -8.60 -5.82
N HIS A 201 -5.87 -9.18 -6.43
CA HIS A 201 -6.73 -8.47 -7.36
C HIS A 201 -7.87 -7.74 -6.63
N LEU A 202 -8.33 -8.25 -5.49
CA LEU A 202 -9.50 -7.70 -4.78
C LEU A 202 -9.26 -6.26 -4.33
N ASP A 203 -8.06 -5.89 -3.87
CA ASP A 203 -7.77 -4.50 -3.48
C ASP A 203 -7.96 -3.54 -4.67
N LEU A 204 -7.27 -3.79 -5.79
CA LEU A 204 -7.36 -2.95 -6.98
C LEU A 204 -8.78 -2.94 -7.57
N LEU A 205 -9.48 -4.07 -7.50
CA LEU A 205 -10.85 -4.20 -7.97
C LEU A 205 -11.82 -3.34 -7.15
N LEU A 206 -11.83 -3.51 -5.83
CA LEU A 206 -12.75 -2.80 -4.95
C LEU A 206 -12.43 -1.30 -4.88
N TRP A 207 -11.13 -0.95 -4.96
CA TRP A 207 -10.71 0.43 -5.04
C TRP A 207 -11.15 1.08 -6.36
N SER A 208 -10.93 0.41 -7.50
CA SER A 208 -11.35 0.92 -8.82
C SER A 208 -12.86 0.99 -8.99
N LYS A 209 -13.65 0.14 -8.30
CA LYS A 209 -15.12 0.26 -8.25
C LYS A 209 -15.57 1.59 -7.65
N GLU A 210 -14.80 2.16 -6.73
CA GLU A 210 -15.12 3.43 -6.05
C GLU A 210 -14.51 4.65 -6.75
N THR A 211 -13.33 4.51 -7.35
CA THR A 211 -12.57 5.64 -7.92
C THR A 211 -12.63 5.74 -9.44
N GLY A 212 -13.01 4.66 -10.12
CA GLY A 212 -12.97 4.54 -11.58
C GLY A 212 -11.57 4.33 -12.16
N GLU A 213 -10.54 4.15 -11.32
CA GLU A 213 -9.14 4.03 -11.76
C GLU A 213 -8.38 2.88 -11.07
N ILE A 214 -7.38 2.35 -11.76
CA ILE A 214 -6.39 1.41 -11.20
C ILE A 214 -5.05 2.16 -11.11
N PHE A 215 -4.72 2.58 -9.90
CA PHE A 215 -3.55 3.43 -9.64
C PHE A 215 -2.44 2.66 -8.91
N LYS A 216 -2.30 2.87 -7.60
CA LYS A 216 -1.34 2.18 -6.74
C LYS A 216 -1.72 2.36 -5.29
#